data_AF-A0A1F8EJL6-F1
#
_entry.id   AF-A0A1F8EJL6-F1
#
_cell.length_a   1.000
_cell.length_b   1.000
_cell.length_c   1.000
_cell.angle_alpha   90.00
_cell.angle_beta   90.00
_cell.angle_gamma   90.00
#
_symmetry.space_group_name_H-M   'P 1'
#
loop_
_entity.id
_entity.type
_entity.pdbx_description
1 polymer ?
#
loop_
_entity_poly.entity_id
_entity_poly.type
_entity_poly.pdbx_seq_one_letter_code
_entity_poly.pdbx_strand_id
1 'polypeptide(L)'
;MTRRLIFFALMVSAFFSVSIVEAAPSDKNCTSQDADAKKYCNDFMEKYGFFVTNPELKDLKSRHTLKSIEEFEADFWKKRDTDPNTSDNEFKILIDRRLLEIQTEILTVDFDIPGTLFSSTGGLKGDMAHVYLFYGMPHIKRRLSGNQYMADLMTWYYFDENGRVLFRFLFINKLGRVLLFDRHNFSFEYRLEALSMNINPTVYELQIILDYLFMRDPENLFYASVVEFSYYSDMTLSKALDPPDPISLIAERTKPLDFGQSNIPKDKEFIYGKFKSFIGANLAINGDKTNKISMELMVLYSGMDWEVIKDRGRGNFDLRISFQNKVTRAISEFEVRFSFEIDLAKIKANPDSYFRIELDDLKNYRNTNDPENPEGTLKDITASIEPGDYVVNIDLRDTYTRKYMSWQEHIIKK
;
A
#
# COMPACT_ATOMS: atom_id res chain seq x y z
N MET A 1 54.22 42.86 -0.56
CA MET A 1 52.93 42.16 -0.74
C MET A 1 53.16 40.70 -0.42
N THR A 2 52.52 40.23 0.65
CA THR A 2 52.96 39.09 1.45
C THR A 2 52.04 37.90 1.21
N ARG A 3 52.65 36.73 1.01
CA ARG A 3 52.16 35.35 1.12
C ARG A 3 50.77 35.16 1.76
N ARG A 4 49.94 34.31 1.14
CA ARG A 4 49.16 33.29 1.86
C ARG A 4 49.11 31.98 1.07
N LEU A 5 49.92 31.02 1.54
CA LEU A 5 49.63 29.60 1.44
C LEU A 5 48.32 29.32 2.19
N ILE A 6 47.41 28.56 1.60
CA ILE A 6 46.43 27.78 2.35
C ILE A 6 46.57 26.33 1.89
N PHE A 7 47.17 25.53 2.76
CA PHE A 7 47.10 24.08 2.78
C PHE A 7 45.63 23.68 2.96
N PHE A 8 45.10 22.81 2.09
CA PHE A 8 43.98 21.94 2.45
C PHE A 8 44.49 20.51 2.41
N ALA A 9 44.66 19.95 3.61
CA ALA A 9 44.91 18.54 3.82
C ALA A 9 43.64 17.78 3.43
N LEU A 10 43.75 16.94 2.40
CA LEU A 10 42.75 15.92 2.08
C LEU A 10 42.84 14.82 3.15
N MET A 11 41.96 14.89 4.15
CA MET A 11 41.62 13.74 4.97
C MET A 11 41.02 12.68 4.04
N VAL A 12 41.81 11.62 3.79
CA VAL A 12 41.32 10.33 3.31
C VAL A 12 40.41 9.77 4.41
N SER A 13 39.14 10.15 4.34
CA SER A 13 38.09 9.51 5.12
C SER A 13 37.74 8.25 4.35
N ALA A 14 38.36 7.13 4.74
CA ALA A 14 37.93 5.81 4.35
C ALA A 14 36.53 5.57 4.95
N PHE A 15 35.51 6.07 4.26
CA PHE A 15 34.16 5.55 4.43
C PHE A 15 34.18 4.14 3.86
N PHE A 16 34.43 3.16 4.74
CA PHE A 16 33.87 1.85 4.54
C PHE A 16 32.36 2.02 4.55
N SER A 17 31.80 2.27 3.37
CA SER A 17 30.41 1.99 3.11
C SER A 17 30.22 0.50 3.42
N VAL A 18 29.54 0.23 4.54
CA VAL A 18 28.93 -1.06 4.77
C VAL A 18 27.89 -1.20 3.66
N SER A 19 28.33 -1.76 2.53
CA SER A 19 27.39 -2.36 1.59
C SER A 19 26.64 -3.40 2.41
N ILE A 20 25.37 -3.15 2.67
CA ILE A 20 24.45 -4.24 3.00
C ILE A 20 24.39 -5.04 1.70
N VAL A 21 25.36 -5.95 1.54
CA VAL A 21 25.32 -6.98 0.53
C VAL A 21 24.17 -7.87 0.98
N GLU A 22 23.00 -7.60 0.42
CA GLU A 22 21.90 -8.52 0.47
C GLU A 22 22.41 -9.87 -0.05
N ALA A 23 22.22 -10.92 0.75
CA ALA A 23 22.84 -12.21 0.52
C ALA A 23 22.55 -12.68 -0.91
N ALA A 24 23.61 -13.05 -1.63
CA ALA A 24 23.50 -13.62 -2.97
C ALA A 24 22.52 -14.82 -2.95
N PRO A 25 21.84 -15.12 -4.07
CA PRO A 25 20.89 -16.24 -4.18
C PRO A 25 21.45 -17.63 -3.76
N SER A 26 22.76 -17.76 -3.57
CA SER A 26 23.46 -18.97 -3.15
C SER A 26 23.24 -19.38 -1.68
N ASP A 27 22.75 -18.50 -0.81
CA ASP A 27 22.49 -18.82 0.61
C ASP A 27 21.08 -19.41 0.88
N LYS A 28 20.32 -19.66 -0.19
CA LYS A 28 18.93 -20.17 -0.18
C LYS A 28 18.82 -21.70 -0.33
N ASN A 29 19.83 -22.48 0.09
CA ASN A 29 19.78 -23.94 -0.03
C ASN A 29 19.04 -24.61 1.15
N CYS A 30 18.20 -25.60 0.84
CA CYS A 30 17.45 -26.37 1.82
C CYS A 30 18.21 -27.64 2.26
N THR A 31 19.26 -27.47 3.05
CA THR A 31 20.28 -28.53 3.28
C THR A 31 19.94 -29.56 4.37
N SER A 32 18.90 -29.33 5.18
CA SER A 32 18.57 -30.12 6.39
C SER A 32 17.37 -31.07 6.23
N GLN A 33 16.86 -31.22 5.01
CA GLN A 33 15.63 -31.97 4.70
C GLN A 33 15.92 -33.41 4.25
N ASP A 34 14.90 -34.28 4.31
CA ASP A 34 14.95 -35.58 3.63
C ASP A 34 15.11 -35.41 2.10
N ALA A 35 15.48 -36.47 1.38
CA ALA A 35 15.89 -36.36 -0.02
C ALA A 35 14.79 -35.79 -0.93
N ASP A 36 13.54 -36.20 -0.73
CA ASP A 36 12.39 -35.78 -1.53
C ASP A 36 11.97 -34.35 -1.17
N ALA A 37 11.92 -34.03 0.12
CA ALA A 37 11.67 -32.69 0.63
C ALA A 37 12.73 -31.70 0.15
N LYS A 38 14.01 -32.09 0.15
CA LYS A 38 15.13 -31.27 -0.34
C LYS A 38 14.98 -30.95 -1.82
N LYS A 39 14.64 -31.95 -2.64
CA LYS A 39 14.42 -31.75 -4.07
C LYS A 39 13.26 -30.79 -4.30
N TYR A 40 12.12 -31.04 -3.66
CA TYR A 40 10.94 -30.19 -3.77
C TYR A 40 11.19 -28.75 -3.31
N CYS A 41 11.91 -28.57 -2.20
CA CYS A 41 12.30 -27.25 -1.70
C CYS A 41 13.18 -26.48 -2.69
N ASN A 42 14.17 -27.16 -3.28
CA ASN A 42 15.06 -26.54 -4.26
C ASN A 42 14.29 -26.17 -5.54
N ASP A 43 13.39 -27.03 -6.02
CA ASP A 43 12.54 -26.75 -7.19
C ASP A 43 11.62 -25.54 -6.91
N PHE A 44 11.04 -25.45 -5.71
CA PHE A 44 10.25 -24.31 -5.27
C PHE A 44 11.09 -23.03 -5.21
N MET A 45 12.26 -23.08 -4.58
CA MET A 45 13.14 -21.91 -4.43
C MET A 45 13.73 -21.44 -5.75
N GLU A 46 13.99 -22.34 -6.69
CA GLU A 46 14.44 -21.98 -8.03
C GLU A 46 13.37 -21.20 -8.80
N LYS A 47 12.10 -21.58 -8.66
CA LYS A 47 10.98 -20.94 -9.37
C LYS A 47 10.45 -19.69 -8.68
N TYR A 48 10.27 -19.75 -7.35
CA TYR A 48 9.52 -18.77 -6.58
C TYR A 48 10.36 -18.08 -5.50
N GLY A 49 11.64 -18.42 -5.36
CA GLY A 49 12.51 -17.89 -4.30
C GLY A 49 12.69 -16.37 -4.28
N PHE A 50 12.32 -15.67 -5.36
CA PHE A 50 12.26 -14.19 -5.43
C PHE A 50 11.09 -13.59 -4.64
N PHE A 51 10.03 -14.36 -4.41
CA PHE A 51 8.84 -13.92 -3.70
C PHE A 51 8.85 -14.30 -2.21
N VAL A 52 9.85 -15.09 -1.81
CA VAL A 52 10.02 -15.59 -0.45
C VAL A 52 10.72 -14.55 0.40
N THR A 53 10.01 -14.02 1.39
CA THR A 53 10.55 -13.07 2.36
C THR A 53 11.53 -13.76 3.32
N ASN A 54 12.36 -12.98 4.02
CA ASN A 54 13.31 -13.52 5.02
C ASN A 54 12.64 -14.36 6.13
N PRO A 55 11.48 -13.96 6.71
CA PRO A 55 10.75 -14.79 7.66
C PRO A 55 10.26 -16.11 7.05
N GLU A 56 9.72 -16.09 5.83
CA GLU A 56 9.25 -17.29 5.13
C GLU A 56 10.40 -18.23 4.77
N LEU A 57 11.56 -17.70 4.39
CA LEU A 57 12.76 -18.50 4.15
C LEU A 57 13.19 -19.24 5.41
N LYS A 58 13.10 -18.59 6.59
CA LYS A 58 13.41 -19.24 7.88
C LYS A 58 12.41 -20.36 8.20
N ASP A 59 11.11 -20.12 7.96
CA ASP A 59 10.06 -21.14 8.13
C ASP A 59 10.32 -22.33 7.20
N LEU A 60 10.51 -22.09 5.91
CA LEU A 60 10.78 -23.13 4.92
C LEU A 60 12.01 -23.98 5.27
N LYS A 61 13.10 -23.35 5.73
CA LYS A 61 14.31 -24.06 6.16
C LYS A 61 14.12 -24.91 7.42
N SER A 62 13.13 -24.60 8.25
CA SER A 62 12.79 -25.36 9.46
C SER A 62 11.92 -26.60 9.18
N ARG A 63 11.38 -26.72 7.96
CA ARG A 63 10.52 -27.81 7.53
C ARG A 63 11.37 -28.93 6.92
N HIS A 64 11.22 -30.14 7.44
CA HIS A 64 12.11 -31.27 7.13
C HIS A 64 11.49 -32.36 6.25
N THR A 65 10.15 -32.40 6.13
CA THR A 65 9.40 -33.45 5.42
C THR A 65 8.68 -32.89 4.20
N LEU A 66 8.42 -33.72 3.19
CA LEU A 66 7.70 -33.30 1.98
C LEU A 66 6.36 -32.65 2.32
N LYS A 67 5.55 -33.32 3.15
CA LYS A 67 4.24 -32.80 3.60
C LYS A 67 4.35 -31.42 4.25
N SER A 68 5.37 -31.20 5.10
CA SER A 68 5.54 -29.90 5.73
C SER A 68 5.90 -28.80 4.73
N ILE A 69 6.58 -29.12 3.63
CA ILE A 69 6.89 -28.16 2.57
C ILE A 69 5.66 -27.88 1.71
N GLU A 70 4.85 -28.89 1.41
CA GLU A 70 3.56 -28.70 0.72
C GLU A 70 2.63 -27.80 1.53
N GLU A 71 2.58 -27.97 2.86
CA GLU A 71 1.84 -27.07 3.75
C GLU A 71 2.38 -25.64 3.72
N PHE A 72 3.71 -25.47 3.65
CA PHE A 72 4.32 -24.15 3.48
C PHE A 72 3.90 -23.50 2.17
N GLU A 73 3.99 -24.24 1.06
CA GLU A 73 3.63 -23.71 -0.26
C GLU A 73 2.15 -23.32 -0.31
N ALA A 74 1.26 -24.16 0.26
CA ALA A 74 -0.16 -23.84 0.36
C ALA A 74 -0.40 -22.54 1.14
N ASP A 75 0.24 -22.38 2.31
CA ASP A 75 0.15 -21.16 3.12
C ASP A 75 0.77 -19.94 2.41
N PHE A 76 1.89 -20.13 1.72
CA PHE A 76 2.62 -19.12 0.97
C PHE A 76 1.74 -18.49 -0.11
N TRP A 77 1.04 -19.33 -0.89
CA TRP A 77 0.12 -18.86 -1.93
C TRP A 77 -1.18 -18.31 -1.35
N LYS A 78 -1.75 -18.96 -0.34
CA LYS A 78 -2.98 -18.50 0.33
C LYS A 78 -2.85 -17.07 0.86
N LYS A 79 -1.70 -16.69 1.41
CA LYS A 79 -1.44 -15.31 1.88
C LYS A 79 -1.40 -14.29 0.75
N ARG A 80 -0.99 -14.72 -0.45
CA ARG A 80 -0.82 -13.86 -1.64
C ARG A 80 -2.03 -13.88 -2.56
N ASP A 81 -3.06 -14.65 -2.20
CA ASP A 81 -4.29 -14.71 -2.95
C ASP A 81 -4.99 -13.34 -2.95
N THR A 82 -5.39 -12.88 -4.13
CA THR A 82 -6.01 -11.56 -4.26
C THR A 82 -7.50 -11.64 -3.94
N ASP A 83 -8.15 -12.76 -4.29
CA ASP A 83 -9.52 -13.06 -3.89
C ASP A 83 -9.63 -14.47 -3.31
N PRO A 84 -9.63 -14.64 -1.98
CA PRO A 84 -9.75 -15.96 -1.37
C PRO A 84 -11.11 -16.65 -1.61
N ASN A 85 -12.05 -16.00 -2.29
CA ASN A 85 -13.36 -16.58 -2.62
C ASN A 85 -13.38 -17.29 -3.97
N THR A 86 -12.34 -17.17 -4.80
CA THR A 86 -12.20 -17.94 -6.03
C THR A 86 -11.55 -19.29 -5.75
N SER A 87 -11.78 -20.26 -6.64
CA SER A 87 -11.15 -21.59 -6.50
C SER A 87 -9.67 -21.60 -6.89
N ASP A 88 -9.23 -20.58 -7.63
CA ASP A 88 -7.90 -20.52 -8.23
C ASP A 88 -7.17 -19.28 -7.73
N ASN A 89 -5.92 -19.45 -7.30
CA ASN A 89 -5.11 -18.35 -6.81
C ASN A 89 -4.64 -17.46 -7.98
N GLU A 90 -5.22 -16.27 -8.16
CA GLU A 90 -4.94 -15.44 -9.35
C GLU A 90 -3.50 -14.93 -9.35
N PHE A 91 -2.93 -14.67 -8.18
CA PHE A 91 -1.56 -14.23 -8.06
C PHE A 91 -0.59 -15.32 -8.53
N LYS A 92 -0.81 -16.58 -8.11
CA LYS A 92 -0.02 -17.72 -8.58
C LYS A 92 -0.13 -17.89 -10.10
N ILE A 93 -1.35 -17.81 -10.65
CA ILE A 93 -1.58 -17.89 -12.11
C ILE A 93 -0.78 -16.80 -12.84
N LEU A 94 -0.81 -15.56 -12.33
CA LEU A 94 -0.07 -14.44 -12.90
C LEU A 94 1.44 -14.71 -12.91
N ILE A 95 2.00 -15.18 -11.80
CA ILE A 95 3.44 -15.47 -11.68
C ILE A 95 3.84 -16.66 -12.57
N ASP A 96 3.06 -17.75 -12.58
CA ASP A 96 3.31 -18.90 -13.42
C ASP A 96 3.31 -18.53 -14.91
N ARG A 97 2.39 -17.66 -15.33
CA ARG A 97 2.37 -17.11 -16.69
C ARG A 97 3.65 -16.32 -17.00
N ARG A 98 4.11 -15.46 -16.09
CA ARG A 98 5.34 -14.67 -16.29
C ARG A 98 6.59 -15.56 -16.34
N LEU A 99 6.65 -16.60 -15.51
CA LEU A 99 7.72 -17.61 -15.58
C LEU A 99 7.75 -18.29 -16.95
N LEU A 100 6.58 -18.68 -17.47
CA LEU A 100 6.49 -19.26 -18.80
C LEU A 100 6.95 -18.26 -19.87
N GLU A 101 6.48 -17.01 -19.82
CA GLU A 101 6.89 -15.95 -20.75
C GLU A 101 8.41 -15.75 -20.78
N ILE A 102 9.06 -15.78 -19.62
CA ILE A 102 10.53 -15.74 -19.50
C ILE A 102 11.17 -16.97 -20.15
N GLN A 103 10.69 -18.17 -19.84
CA GLN A 103 11.21 -19.42 -20.41
C GLN A 103 11.03 -19.52 -21.92
N THR A 104 9.93 -18.97 -22.44
CA THR A 104 9.63 -18.90 -23.88
C THR A 104 10.24 -17.69 -24.57
N GLU A 105 10.99 -16.86 -23.83
CA GLU A 105 11.71 -15.70 -24.35
C GLU A 105 10.79 -14.71 -25.08
N ILE A 106 9.69 -14.30 -24.42
CA ILE A 106 8.64 -13.47 -25.01
C ILE A 106 9.17 -12.17 -25.65
N LEU A 107 10.30 -11.66 -25.18
CA LEU A 107 10.92 -10.43 -25.67
C LEU A 107 11.76 -10.61 -26.95
N THR A 108 11.98 -11.84 -27.42
CA THR A 108 12.81 -12.11 -28.61
C THR A 108 12.26 -11.44 -29.85
N VAL A 109 10.94 -11.47 -30.00
CA VAL A 109 10.18 -10.94 -31.15
C VAL A 109 9.65 -9.52 -30.90
N ASP A 110 10.06 -8.89 -29.81
CA ASP A 110 9.58 -7.56 -29.46
C ASP A 110 10.17 -6.50 -30.38
N PHE A 111 9.30 -5.66 -30.97
CA PHE A 111 9.71 -4.66 -31.95
C PHE A 111 10.58 -3.54 -31.36
N ASP A 112 10.37 -3.19 -30.08
CA ASP A 112 11.10 -2.09 -29.44
C ASP A 112 12.51 -2.51 -28.99
N ILE A 113 12.68 -3.79 -28.67
CA ILE A 113 13.93 -4.36 -28.16
C ILE A 113 14.23 -5.74 -28.80
N PRO A 114 14.38 -5.81 -30.13
CA PRO A 114 14.44 -7.09 -30.85
C PRO A 114 15.64 -7.95 -30.43
N GLY A 115 15.43 -9.26 -30.38
CA GLY A 115 16.45 -10.24 -30.02
C GLY A 115 16.87 -10.22 -28.55
N THR A 116 16.08 -9.60 -27.67
CA THR A 116 16.30 -9.66 -26.22
C THR A 116 15.94 -11.04 -25.69
N LEU A 117 16.89 -11.69 -25.02
CA LEU A 117 16.72 -13.00 -24.42
C LEU A 117 16.98 -12.90 -22.92
N PHE A 118 16.09 -13.41 -22.08
CA PHE A 118 16.33 -13.61 -20.66
C PHE A 118 17.47 -14.60 -20.43
N SER A 119 17.56 -15.70 -21.18
CA SER A 119 18.62 -16.71 -21.04
C SER A 119 20.04 -16.14 -21.16
N SER A 120 20.29 -15.25 -22.12
CA SER A 120 21.61 -14.59 -22.25
C SER A 120 21.89 -13.61 -21.10
N THR A 121 20.86 -13.20 -20.36
CA THR A 121 20.95 -12.32 -19.19
C THR A 121 20.90 -13.05 -17.84
N GLY A 122 21.02 -14.38 -17.84
CA GLY A 122 20.99 -15.19 -16.62
C GLY A 122 19.67 -15.94 -16.37
N GLY A 123 18.77 -15.96 -17.35
CA GLY A 123 17.48 -16.65 -17.28
C GLY A 123 16.62 -16.13 -16.13
N LEU A 124 15.96 -17.03 -15.41
CA LEU A 124 15.17 -16.70 -14.22
C LEU A 124 15.97 -16.00 -13.11
N LYS A 125 17.30 -16.09 -13.12
CA LYS A 125 18.19 -15.45 -12.14
C LYS A 125 18.75 -14.11 -12.60
N GLY A 126 18.43 -13.67 -13.82
CA GLY A 126 18.87 -12.40 -14.36
C GLY A 126 18.05 -11.22 -13.83
N ASP A 127 18.66 -10.05 -13.76
CA ASP A 127 18.00 -8.84 -13.25
C ASP A 127 16.74 -8.47 -14.05
N MET A 128 16.77 -8.68 -15.37
CA MET A 128 15.62 -8.45 -16.24
C MET A 128 14.45 -9.38 -15.91
N ALA A 129 14.72 -10.66 -15.71
CA ALA A 129 13.69 -11.62 -15.33
C ALA A 129 13.11 -11.27 -13.96
N HIS A 130 13.94 -10.80 -13.03
CA HIS A 130 13.51 -10.36 -11.72
C HIS A 130 12.54 -9.17 -11.80
N VAL A 131 12.88 -8.13 -12.55
CA VAL A 131 11.99 -6.98 -12.80
C VAL A 131 10.69 -7.43 -13.48
N TYR A 132 10.80 -8.28 -14.51
CA TYR A 132 9.64 -8.77 -15.24
C TYR A 132 8.72 -9.64 -14.37
N LEU A 133 9.26 -10.42 -13.44
CA LEU A 133 8.47 -11.23 -12.51
C LEU A 133 7.59 -10.38 -11.60
N PHE A 134 8.08 -9.23 -11.13
CA PHE A 134 7.29 -8.34 -10.28
C PHE A 134 6.34 -7.44 -11.07
N TYR A 135 6.81 -6.85 -12.16
CA TYR A 135 6.08 -5.78 -12.84
C TYR A 135 5.49 -6.17 -14.19
N GLY A 136 5.88 -7.32 -14.75
CA GLY A 136 5.46 -7.75 -16.07
C GLY A 136 6.04 -6.87 -17.18
N MET A 137 5.32 -6.79 -18.30
CA MET A 137 5.71 -5.99 -19.45
C MET A 137 5.74 -4.49 -19.09
N PRO A 138 6.84 -3.76 -19.37
CA PRO A 138 6.89 -2.32 -19.17
C PRO A 138 5.99 -1.59 -20.18
N HIS A 139 5.57 -0.40 -19.81
CA HIS A 139 4.75 0.47 -20.67
C HIS A 139 5.56 1.05 -21.82
N ILE A 140 6.82 1.41 -21.55
CA ILE A 140 7.79 1.83 -22.57
C ILE A 140 9.06 1.02 -22.36
N LYS A 141 9.63 0.56 -23.47
CA LYS A 141 10.97 -0.03 -23.49
C LYS A 141 11.74 0.44 -24.71
N ARG A 142 13.03 0.67 -24.52
CA ARG A 142 13.94 1.16 -25.56
C ARG A 142 15.31 0.55 -25.39
N ARG A 143 16.01 0.34 -26.50
CA ARG A 143 17.43 -0.01 -26.54
C ARG A 143 18.22 1.12 -27.20
N LEU A 144 19.37 1.43 -26.63
CA LEU A 144 20.36 2.33 -27.19
C LEU A 144 21.67 1.57 -27.35
N SER A 145 22.08 1.35 -28.59
CA SER A 145 23.40 0.78 -28.87
C SER A 145 24.48 1.73 -28.37
N GLY A 146 25.44 1.15 -27.65
CA GLY A 146 26.62 1.80 -27.15
C GLY A 146 27.62 2.11 -28.26
N ASN A 147 28.82 2.49 -27.84
CA ASN A 147 29.95 2.75 -28.72
C ASN A 147 31.23 2.22 -28.06
N GLN A 148 32.41 2.57 -28.56
CA GLN A 148 33.68 2.10 -27.97
C GLN A 148 33.92 2.54 -26.52
N TYR A 149 33.23 3.60 -26.05
CA TYR A 149 33.34 4.14 -24.69
C TYR A 149 32.13 3.80 -23.82
N MET A 150 30.93 3.65 -24.40
CA MET A 150 29.68 3.42 -23.67
C MET A 150 29.13 2.02 -23.94
N ALA A 151 28.68 1.34 -22.89
CA ALA A 151 27.97 0.07 -22.99
C ALA A 151 26.63 0.20 -23.73
N ASP A 152 26.11 -0.93 -24.22
CA ASP A 152 24.73 -0.98 -24.73
C ASP A 152 23.77 -0.78 -23.56
N LEU A 153 22.74 0.03 -23.77
CA LEU A 153 21.74 0.36 -22.76
C LEU A 153 20.36 -0.13 -23.17
N MET A 154 19.56 -0.50 -22.18
CA MET A 154 18.14 -0.77 -22.35
C MET A 154 17.38 -0.20 -21.17
N THR A 155 16.27 0.47 -21.42
CA THR A 155 15.47 1.04 -20.33
C THR A 155 14.02 0.60 -20.41
N TRP A 156 13.45 0.32 -19.25
CA TRP A 156 12.05 -0.09 -19.05
C TRP A 156 11.37 0.91 -18.11
N TYR A 157 10.24 1.44 -18.57
CA TYR A 157 9.45 2.42 -17.85
C TYR A 157 8.12 1.83 -17.41
N TYR A 158 7.77 2.09 -16.16
CA TYR A 158 6.47 1.79 -15.59
C TYR A 158 5.79 3.07 -15.16
N PHE A 159 4.51 3.23 -15.49
CA PHE A 159 3.70 4.36 -15.08
C PHE A 159 2.61 3.91 -14.11
N ASP A 160 2.19 4.81 -13.23
CA ASP A 160 1.01 4.62 -12.41
C ASP A 160 -0.28 4.99 -13.17
N GLU A 161 -1.43 4.83 -12.51
CA GLU A 161 -2.75 5.15 -13.07
C GLU A 161 -2.91 6.63 -13.47
N ASN A 162 -2.10 7.53 -12.90
CA ASN A 162 -2.10 8.95 -13.21
C ASN A 162 -1.10 9.32 -14.32
N GLY A 163 -0.44 8.33 -14.93
CA GLY A 163 0.59 8.53 -15.95
C GLY A 163 1.91 9.09 -15.41
N ARG A 164 2.16 9.02 -14.10
CA ARG A 164 3.45 9.41 -13.51
C ARG A 164 4.41 8.23 -13.58
N VAL A 165 5.71 8.52 -13.74
CA VAL A 165 6.73 7.48 -13.82
C VAL A 165 6.91 6.82 -12.46
N LEU A 166 6.41 5.59 -12.35
CA LEU A 166 6.57 4.76 -11.17
C LEU A 166 8.01 4.24 -11.07
N PHE A 167 8.56 3.68 -12.15
CA PHE A 167 9.94 3.17 -12.20
C PHE A 167 10.61 3.40 -13.55
N ARG A 168 11.93 3.63 -13.50
CA ARG A 168 12.87 3.64 -14.62
C ARG A 168 13.97 2.62 -14.37
N PHE A 169 13.79 1.41 -14.87
CA PHE A 169 14.86 0.42 -14.82
C PHE A 169 15.81 0.66 -15.99
N LEU A 170 17.10 0.79 -15.70
CA LEU A 170 18.16 0.87 -16.71
C LEU A 170 19.02 -0.38 -16.63
N PHE A 171 19.11 -1.10 -17.73
CA PHE A 171 19.96 -2.27 -17.90
C PHE A 171 21.17 -1.90 -18.75
N ILE A 172 22.34 -2.30 -18.29
CA ILE A 172 23.64 -2.03 -18.91
C ILE A 172 24.20 -3.36 -19.38
N ASN A 173 24.41 -3.51 -20.69
CA ASN A 173 25.02 -4.68 -21.28
C ASN A 173 26.51 -4.43 -21.53
N LYS A 174 27.35 -5.05 -20.69
CA LYS A 174 28.81 -5.05 -20.86
C LYS A 174 29.26 -6.46 -21.22
N LEU A 175 29.91 -6.60 -22.38
CA LEU A 175 30.52 -7.86 -22.82
C LEU A 175 29.53 -9.04 -22.79
N GLY A 176 28.27 -8.80 -23.17
CA GLY A 176 27.21 -9.81 -23.20
C GLY A 176 26.57 -10.09 -21.83
N ARG A 177 26.95 -9.39 -20.76
CA ARG A 177 26.30 -9.47 -19.45
C ARG A 177 25.44 -8.24 -19.23
N VAL A 178 24.16 -8.48 -18.98
CA VAL A 178 23.20 -7.43 -18.67
C VAL A 178 23.09 -7.29 -17.17
N LEU A 179 23.33 -6.07 -16.68
CA LEU A 179 23.29 -5.72 -15.26
C LEU A 179 22.28 -4.59 -15.06
N LEU A 180 21.52 -4.63 -13.98
CA LEU A 180 20.66 -3.54 -13.59
C LEU A 180 21.47 -2.41 -12.94
N PHE A 181 21.19 -1.19 -13.37
CA PHE A 181 21.86 0.01 -12.88
C PHE A 181 21.31 0.42 -11.50
N ASP A 182 22.21 0.59 -10.54
CA ASP A 182 21.89 0.81 -9.12
C ASP A 182 22.43 2.12 -8.54
N ARG A 183 23.11 2.95 -9.35
CA ARG A 183 23.89 4.10 -8.84
C ARG A 183 23.15 5.43 -8.77
N HIS A 184 21.83 5.41 -8.66
CA HIS A 184 21.00 6.62 -8.63
C HIS A 184 21.32 7.61 -7.49
N ASN A 185 21.98 7.14 -6.42
CA ASN A 185 22.34 7.97 -5.26
C ASN A 185 23.79 8.51 -5.30
N PHE A 186 24.54 8.24 -6.37
CA PHE A 186 25.94 8.70 -6.51
C PHE A 186 26.02 10.03 -7.26
N SER A 187 27.20 10.65 -7.30
CA SER A 187 27.43 11.83 -8.15
C SER A 187 27.22 11.46 -9.62
N PHE A 188 26.91 12.44 -10.45
CA PHE A 188 26.61 12.19 -11.85
C PHE A 188 27.79 11.55 -12.59
N GLU A 189 29.03 11.93 -12.26
CA GLU A 189 30.25 11.32 -12.79
C GLU A 189 30.32 9.82 -12.52
N TYR A 190 30.08 9.38 -11.27
CA TYR A 190 30.05 7.96 -10.90
C TYR A 190 28.96 7.15 -11.62
N ARG A 191 27.88 7.83 -12.03
CA ARG A 191 26.81 7.22 -12.83
C ARG A 191 27.27 7.01 -14.26
N LEU A 192 27.92 8.01 -14.87
CA LEU A 192 28.51 7.89 -16.21
C LEU A 192 29.63 6.83 -16.23
N GLU A 193 30.45 6.73 -15.18
CA GLU A 193 31.44 5.66 -15.03
C GLU A 193 30.79 4.26 -15.09
N ALA A 194 29.57 4.10 -14.55
CA ALA A 194 28.87 2.83 -14.63
C ALA A 194 28.47 2.47 -16.06
N LEU A 195 28.23 3.46 -16.92
CA LEU A 195 27.90 3.25 -18.34
C LEU A 195 29.13 2.96 -19.19
N SER A 196 30.32 3.33 -18.72
CA SER A 196 31.58 3.18 -19.45
C SER A 196 31.95 1.70 -19.71
N MET A 197 32.47 1.40 -20.89
CA MET A 197 33.12 0.11 -21.19
C MET A 197 34.48 -0.04 -20.48
N ASN A 198 35.12 1.08 -20.15
CA ASN A 198 36.37 1.12 -19.40
C ASN A 198 36.12 1.14 -17.89
N ILE A 199 36.95 0.41 -17.14
CA ILE A 199 36.86 0.30 -15.68
C ILE A 199 37.16 1.65 -14.99
N ASN A 200 38.12 2.41 -15.53
CA ASN A 200 38.52 3.72 -15.03
C ASN A 200 38.51 4.74 -16.19
N PRO A 201 37.32 5.21 -16.62
CA PRO A 201 37.24 6.14 -17.73
C PRO A 201 37.88 7.48 -17.38
N THR A 202 38.49 8.10 -18.37
CA THR A 202 38.99 9.47 -18.26
C THR A 202 37.84 10.48 -18.31
N VAL A 203 38.06 11.70 -17.84
CA VAL A 203 37.08 12.81 -17.94
C VAL A 203 36.62 13.03 -19.39
N TYR A 204 37.54 12.89 -20.34
CA TYR A 204 37.22 13.01 -21.77
C TYR A 204 36.26 11.92 -22.24
N GLU A 205 36.45 10.67 -21.79
CA GLU A 205 35.54 9.57 -22.12
C GLU A 205 34.17 9.75 -21.48
N LEU A 206 34.11 10.24 -20.24
CA LEU A 206 32.84 10.58 -19.58
C LEU A 206 32.08 11.67 -20.34
N GLN A 207 32.79 12.68 -20.87
CA GLN A 207 32.18 13.70 -21.71
C GLN A 207 31.62 13.10 -23.01
N ILE A 208 32.35 12.20 -23.67
CA ILE A 208 31.87 11.52 -24.88
C ILE A 208 30.60 10.70 -24.58
N ILE A 209 30.56 10.00 -23.44
CA ILE A 209 29.37 9.25 -23.02
C ILE A 209 28.18 10.19 -22.85
N LEU A 210 28.38 11.33 -22.17
CA LEU A 210 27.33 12.32 -21.95
C LEU A 210 26.82 12.92 -23.27
N ASP A 211 27.73 13.33 -24.16
CA ASP A 211 27.40 13.88 -25.47
C ASP A 211 26.65 12.83 -26.32
N TYR A 212 27.07 11.57 -26.24
CA TYR A 212 26.41 10.48 -26.94
C TYR A 212 24.97 10.27 -26.45
N LEU A 213 24.74 10.31 -25.13
CA LEU A 213 23.38 10.27 -24.58
C LEU A 213 22.55 11.42 -25.15
N PHE A 214 23.03 12.68 -25.06
CA PHE A 214 22.27 13.83 -25.58
C PHE A 214 21.98 13.76 -27.08
N MET A 215 22.90 13.21 -27.88
CA MET A 215 22.71 13.10 -29.33
C MET A 215 21.83 11.92 -29.76
N ARG A 216 21.84 10.81 -29.00
CA ARG A 216 21.19 9.55 -29.40
C ARG A 216 19.95 9.20 -28.57
N ASP A 217 19.63 10.02 -27.58
CA ASP A 217 18.43 9.89 -26.74
C ASP A 217 17.57 11.16 -26.84
N PRO A 218 16.93 11.43 -28.00
CA PRO A 218 16.17 12.66 -28.22
C PRO A 218 14.95 12.80 -27.29
N GLU A 219 14.44 11.68 -26.75
CA GLU A 219 13.34 11.63 -25.79
C GLU A 219 13.83 11.70 -24.33
N ASN A 220 15.15 11.78 -24.10
CA ASN A 220 15.82 11.77 -22.80
C ASN A 220 15.45 10.57 -21.91
N LEU A 221 15.07 9.43 -22.50
CA LEU A 221 14.66 8.25 -21.74
C LEU A 221 15.84 7.58 -21.03
N PHE A 222 17.00 7.46 -21.67
CA PHE A 222 18.20 6.90 -21.05
C PHE A 222 18.81 7.90 -20.07
N TYR A 223 18.89 9.17 -20.44
CA TYR A 223 19.39 10.21 -19.54
C TYR A 223 18.56 10.28 -18.25
N ALA A 224 17.22 10.29 -18.37
CA ALA A 224 16.34 10.30 -17.20
C ALA A 224 16.51 9.04 -16.34
N SER A 225 16.66 7.86 -16.94
CA SER A 225 16.90 6.62 -16.18
C SER A 225 18.26 6.57 -15.49
N VAL A 226 19.24 7.35 -15.93
CA VAL A 226 20.53 7.53 -15.23
C VAL A 226 20.37 8.51 -14.05
N VAL A 227 19.54 9.54 -14.22
CA VAL A 227 19.38 10.61 -13.23
C VAL A 227 18.42 10.22 -12.10
N GLU A 228 17.33 9.54 -12.41
CA GLU A 228 16.22 9.35 -11.48
C GLU A 228 15.54 7.99 -11.67
N PHE A 229 15.51 7.17 -10.63
CA PHE A 229 14.84 5.86 -10.66
C PHE A 229 13.31 5.97 -10.68
N SER A 230 12.73 6.88 -9.89
CA SER A 230 11.28 7.02 -9.71
C SER A 230 10.92 8.48 -9.52
N TYR A 231 9.71 8.87 -9.93
CA TYR A 231 9.13 10.16 -9.55
C TYR A 231 8.88 10.26 -8.03
N TYR A 232 8.69 9.13 -7.36
CA TYR A 232 8.43 9.04 -5.93
C TYR A 232 9.74 8.97 -5.15
N SER A 233 10.05 10.01 -4.36
CA SER A 233 11.34 10.16 -3.68
C SER A 233 11.62 9.08 -2.62
N ASP A 234 10.57 8.48 -2.06
CA ASP A 234 10.68 7.40 -1.10
C ASP A 234 10.90 6.02 -1.75
N MET A 235 10.74 5.94 -3.07
CA MET A 235 10.91 4.72 -3.84
C MET A 235 12.37 4.57 -4.30
N THR A 236 13.01 3.49 -3.85
CA THR A 236 14.39 3.15 -4.23
C THR A 236 14.42 1.87 -5.06
N LEU A 237 15.53 1.63 -5.77
CA LEU A 237 15.69 0.39 -6.54
C LEU A 237 15.55 -0.85 -5.67
N SER A 238 16.17 -0.86 -4.49
CA SER A 238 16.07 -1.97 -3.54
C SER A 238 14.62 -2.20 -3.12
N LYS A 239 13.86 -1.16 -2.75
CA LYS A 239 12.43 -1.29 -2.42
C LYS A 239 11.59 -1.83 -3.58
N ALA A 240 11.94 -1.45 -4.82
CA ALA A 240 11.24 -1.93 -6.00
C ALA A 240 11.61 -3.39 -6.35
N LEU A 241 12.73 -3.91 -5.85
CA LEU A 241 13.14 -5.31 -6.05
C LEU A 241 12.90 -6.15 -4.80
N ASP A 242 12.37 -5.55 -3.73
CA ASP A 242 11.92 -6.29 -2.57
C ASP A 242 10.68 -7.11 -2.96
N PRO A 243 10.57 -8.37 -2.49
CA PRO A 243 9.38 -9.16 -2.69
C PRO A 243 8.17 -8.35 -2.21
N PRO A 244 7.13 -8.15 -3.04
CA PRO A 244 5.97 -7.41 -2.59
C PRO A 244 5.37 -8.14 -1.38
N ASP A 245 5.07 -7.38 -0.33
CA ASP A 245 4.32 -7.93 0.78
C ASP A 245 3.02 -8.54 0.23
N PRO A 246 2.60 -9.73 0.69
CA PRO A 246 1.31 -10.30 0.33
C PRO A 246 0.20 -9.27 0.50
N ILE A 247 -0.72 -9.16 -0.46
CA ILE A 247 -1.82 -8.19 -0.39
C ILE A 247 -2.61 -8.34 0.90
N SER A 248 -2.75 -9.55 1.46
CA SER A 248 -3.36 -9.76 2.77
C SER A 248 -2.58 -9.10 3.93
N LEU A 249 -1.24 -9.14 3.90
CA LEU A 249 -0.38 -8.48 4.89
C LEU A 249 -0.33 -6.96 4.66
N ILE A 250 -0.31 -6.51 3.40
CA ILE A 250 -0.49 -5.09 3.08
C ILE A 250 -1.83 -4.64 3.62
N ALA A 251 -2.95 -5.28 3.26
CA ALA A 251 -4.28 -4.97 3.77
C ALA A 251 -4.41 -5.11 5.29
N GLU A 252 -3.60 -5.92 5.96
CA GLU A 252 -3.54 -5.96 7.43
C GLU A 252 -2.77 -4.76 8.01
N ARG A 253 -1.69 -4.32 7.37
CA ARG A 253 -0.86 -3.17 7.78
C ARG A 253 -1.42 -1.81 7.33
N THR A 254 -2.07 -1.78 6.17
CA THR A 254 -2.70 -0.64 5.50
C THR A 254 -4.21 -0.64 5.67
N LYS A 255 -4.78 -1.67 6.33
CA LYS A 255 -6.01 -1.50 7.11
C LYS A 255 -5.78 -0.20 7.85
N PRO A 256 -6.55 0.86 7.58
CA PRO A 256 -6.25 2.16 8.11
C PRO A 256 -6.10 2.00 9.63
N LEU A 257 -4.87 2.17 10.10
CA LEU A 257 -4.57 2.33 11.52
C LEU A 257 -5.25 3.62 12.05
N ASP A 258 -5.77 4.45 11.13
CA ASP A 258 -6.37 5.77 11.32
C ASP A 258 -7.89 5.83 11.04
N PHE A 259 -8.66 4.84 11.47
CA PHE A 259 -10.00 5.14 12.00
C PHE A 259 -10.16 4.51 13.38
N GLY A 260 -9.37 5.03 14.32
CA GLY A 260 -9.46 4.76 15.74
C GLY A 260 -9.07 3.32 16.10
N GLN A 261 -7.83 3.11 16.53
CA GLN A 261 -7.53 1.92 17.31
C GLN A 261 -8.52 1.83 18.47
N SER A 262 -9.18 0.67 18.60
CA SER A 262 -10.11 0.42 19.68
C SER A 262 -9.39 0.60 21.00
N ASN A 263 -9.69 1.67 21.74
CA ASN A 263 -9.13 1.89 23.07
C ASN A 263 -10.03 1.20 24.09
N ILE A 264 -10.13 -0.14 23.97
CA ILE A 264 -10.94 -0.96 24.87
C ILE A 264 -10.16 -1.09 26.18
N PRO A 265 -10.67 -0.51 27.29
CA PRO A 265 -10.06 -0.70 28.59
C PRO A 265 -10.03 -2.19 28.94
N LYS A 266 -8.90 -2.68 29.46
CA LYS A 266 -8.70 -4.12 29.74
C LYS A 266 -9.67 -4.69 30.77
N ASP A 267 -10.26 -3.83 31.58
CA ASP A 267 -11.23 -4.13 32.63
C ASP A 267 -12.68 -4.20 32.12
N LYS A 268 -12.93 -3.93 30.85
CA LYS A 268 -14.26 -3.95 30.26
C LYS A 268 -14.50 -5.21 29.43
N GLU A 269 -15.69 -5.78 29.60
CA GLU A 269 -16.17 -6.90 28.81
C GLU A 269 -17.11 -6.40 27.70
N PHE A 270 -17.02 -7.00 26.51
CA PHE A 270 -17.82 -6.61 25.35
C PHE A 270 -18.51 -7.80 24.69
N ILE A 271 -19.74 -7.59 24.23
CA ILE A 271 -20.40 -8.44 23.23
C ILE A 271 -20.23 -7.75 21.88
N TYR A 272 -19.45 -8.37 20.99
CA TYR A 272 -19.22 -7.81 19.66
C TYR A 272 -20.38 -8.08 18.71
N GLY A 273 -20.75 -7.06 17.94
CA GLY A 273 -21.70 -7.15 16.86
C GLY A 273 -21.20 -7.99 15.68
N LYS A 274 -22.15 -8.35 14.80
CA LYS A 274 -21.96 -9.14 13.58
C LYS A 274 -20.98 -8.48 12.61
N PHE A 275 -21.05 -7.16 12.46
CA PHE A 275 -20.20 -6.40 11.54
C PHE A 275 -18.86 -6.07 12.18
N LYS A 276 -17.77 -6.19 11.41
CA LYS A 276 -16.41 -5.99 11.94
C LYS A 276 -15.90 -4.56 11.85
N SER A 277 -16.39 -3.77 10.90
CA SER A 277 -15.86 -2.43 10.59
C SER A 277 -16.88 -1.30 10.70
N PHE A 278 -18.18 -1.60 10.74
CA PHE A 278 -19.23 -0.58 10.75
C PHE A 278 -20.34 -0.90 11.75
N ILE A 279 -21.16 0.11 12.05
CA ILE A 279 -22.35 -0.03 12.89
C ILE A 279 -23.57 -0.34 12.02
N GLY A 280 -24.27 -1.43 12.32
CA GLY A 280 -25.54 -1.80 11.68
C GLY A 280 -26.70 -0.91 12.11
N ALA A 281 -26.71 0.34 11.66
CA ALA A 281 -27.74 1.33 11.94
C ALA A 281 -28.30 1.92 10.63
N ASN A 282 -29.54 2.40 10.69
CA ASN A 282 -30.17 3.19 9.65
C ASN A 282 -30.61 4.53 10.24
N LEU A 283 -30.52 5.59 9.43
CA LEU A 283 -31.02 6.91 9.78
C LEU A 283 -32.39 7.13 9.13
N ALA A 284 -33.34 7.69 9.88
CA ALA A 284 -34.58 8.23 9.34
C ALA A 284 -34.62 9.74 9.59
N ILE A 285 -34.85 10.51 8.52
CA ILE A 285 -35.09 11.95 8.59
C ILE A 285 -36.55 12.20 8.19
N ASN A 286 -37.34 12.66 9.14
CA ASN A 286 -38.76 12.92 8.97
C ASN A 286 -39.01 14.43 8.91
N GLY A 287 -39.76 14.88 7.90
CA GLY A 287 -40.31 16.23 7.84
C GLY A 287 -41.81 16.20 8.09
N ASP A 288 -42.32 16.99 9.03
CA ASP A 288 -43.77 17.12 9.23
C ASP A 288 -44.38 18.24 8.35
N LYS A 289 -45.72 18.36 8.38
CA LYS A 289 -46.45 19.42 7.65
C LYS A 289 -46.11 20.85 8.14
N THR A 290 -45.50 20.97 9.32
CA THR A 290 -45.02 22.23 9.88
C THR A 290 -43.58 22.53 9.49
N ASN A 291 -42.99 21.71 8.60
CA ASN A 291 -41.62 21.82 8.11
C ASN A 291 -40.58 21.63 9.23
N LYS A 292 -40.98 20.94 10.32
CA LYS A 292 -40.08 20.53 11.37
C LYS A 292 -39.34 19.28 10.92
N ILE A 293 -38.01 19.33 10.98
CA ILE A 293 -37.12 18.20 10.71
C ILE A 293 -36.90 17.45 12.03
N SER A 294 -37.13 16.14 12.00
CA SER A 294 -36.89 15.22 13.11
C SER A 294 -36.00 14.07 12.64
N MET A 295 -35.12 13.59 13.52
CA MET A 295 -34.17 12.53 13.19
C MET A 295 -34.22 11.37 14.19
N GLU A 296 -34.13 10.16 13.66
CA GLU A 296 -34.15 8.91 14.41
C GLU A 296 -33.06 7.95 13.91
N LEU A 297 -32.36 7.29 14.84
CA LEU A 297 -31.53 6.13 14.52
C LEU A 297 -32.29 4.83 14.82
N MET A 298 -32.34 3.94 13.83
CA MET A 298 -32.77 2.56 14.01
C MET A 298 -31.53 1.67 14.05
N VAL A 299 -31.22 1.12 15.22
CA VAL A 299 -29.99 0.33 15.43
C VAL A 299 -30.34 -1.13 15.66
N LEU A 300 -29.70 -2.02 14.91
CA LEU A 300 -29.81 -3.47 15.09
C LEU A 300 -29.05 -3.90 16.34
N TYR A 301 -29.61 -4.76 17.20
CA TYR A 301 -28.88 -5.24 18.38
C TYR A 301 -27.57 -5.94 18.02
N SER A 302 -27.56 -6.79 17.00
CA SER A 302 -26.33 -7.42 16.48
C SER A 302 -25.50 -6.48 15.60
N GLY A 303 -25.97 -5.26 15.33
CA GLY A 303 -25.28 -4.28 14.50
C GLY A 303 -24.18 -3.50 15.23
N MET A 304 -24.12 -3.56 16.57
CA MET A 304 -23.21 -2.76 17.38
C MET A 304 -22.48 -3.61 18.42
N ASP A 305 -21.43 -3.03 19.01
CA ASP A 305 -20.71 -3.62 20.12
C ASP A 305 -21.32 -3.12 21.44
N TRP A 306 -21.47 -4.02 22.41
CA TRP A 306 -22.08 -3.71 23.70
C TRP A 306 -21.06 -3.86 24.81
N GLU A 307 -20.85 -2.81 25.61
CA GLU A 307 -20.15 -2.93 26.89
C GLU A 307 -21.05 -3.66 27.88
N VAL A 308 -20.57 -4.74 28.50
CA VAL A 308 -21.33 -5.50 29.49
C VAL A 308 -21.18 -4.84 30.86
N ILE A 309 -22.31 -4.36 31.41
CA ILE A 309 -22.38 -3.76 32.74
C ILE A 309 -23.43 -4.53 33.54
N LYS A 310 -22.96 -5.49 34.36
CA LYS A 310 -23.81 -6.42 35.10
C LYS A 310 -24.75 -7.19 34.15
N ASP A 311 -26.05 -6.92 34.21
CA ASP A 311 -27.12 -7.54 33.42
C ASP A 311 -27.58 -6.68 32.24
N ARG A 312 -26.82 -5.62 31.92
CA ARG A 312 -27.12 -4.67 30.82
C ARG A 312 -25.98 -4.59 29.81
N GLY A 313 -26.36 -4.35 28.56
CA GLY A 313 -25.45 -3.91 27.52
C GLY A 313 -25.55 -2.38 27.37
N ARG A 314 -24.43 -1.68 27.45
CA ARG A 314 -24.34 -0.23 27.20
C ARG A 314 -23.76 0.02 25.81
N GLY A 315 -24.47 0.83 25.03
CA GLY A 315 -23.96 1.45 23.81
C GLY A 315 -23.38 2.83 24.12
N ASN A 316 -22.22 3.17 23.57
CA ASN A 316 -21.58 4.46 23.78
C ASN A 316 -21.12 5.05 22.44
N PHE A 317 -21.71 6.16 22.03
CA PHE A 317 -21.52 6.72 20.68
C PHE A 317 -21.11 8.19 20.70
N ASP A 318 -20.25 8.55 19.75
CA ASP A 318 -20.07 9.91 19.27
C ASP A 318 -20.94 10.08 18.02
N LEU A 319 -21.76 11.12 17.95
CA LEU A 319 -22.58 11.48 16.79
C LEU A 319 -22.28 12.91 16.38
N ARG A 320 -21.99 13.11 15.09
CA ARG A 320 -21.82 14.41 14.47
C ARG A 320 -22.81 14.56 13.31
N ILE A 321 -23.45 15.72 13.22
CA ILE A 321 -24.35 16.07 12.12
C ILE A 321 -23.95 17.45 11.61
N SER A 322 -23.83 17.61 10.29
CA SER A 322 -23.56 18.89 9.64
C SER A 322 -24.66 19.18 8.62
N PHE A 323 -25.21 20.38 8.65
CA PHE A 323 -26.18 20.90 7.70
C PHE A 323 -25.51 21.99 6.87
N GLN A 324 -25.21 21.70 5.61
CA GLN A 324 -24.61 22.67 4.69
C GLN A 324 -25.63 23.17 3.68
N ASN A 325 -25.94 24.46 3.71
CA ASN A 325 -26.80 25.07 2.70
C ASN A 325 -26.07 25.05 1.34
N LYS A 326 -26.71 24.51 0.28
CA LYS A 326 -26.07 24.36 -1.03
C LYS A 326 -25.77 25.69 -1.73
N VAL A 327 -26.56 26.73 -1.44
CA VAL A 327 -26.44 28.05 -2.09
C VAL A 327 -25.47 28.92 -1.30
N THR A 328 -25.75 29.16 -0.03
CA THR A 328 -24.96 30.08 0.80
C THR A 328 -23.67 29.46 1.32
N ARG A 329 -23.55 28.12 1.27
CA ARG A 329 -22.46 27.33 1.85
C ARG A 329 -22.33 27.45 3.38
N ALA A 330 -23.28 28.11 4.05
CA ALA A 330 -23.33 28.18 5.51
C ALA A 330 -23.48 26.76 6.11
N ILE A 331 -22.77 26.51 7.20
CA ILE A 331 -22.76 25.21 7.90
C ILE A 331 -23.27 25.41 9.32
N SER A 332 -24.26 24.61 9.71
CA SER A 332 -24.65 24.40 11.10
C SER A 332 -24.27 22.99 11.51
N GLU A 333 -23.63 22.79 12.66
CA GLU A 333 -23.25 21.45 13.09
C GLU A 333 -23.70 21.16 14.51
N PHE A 334 -23.92 19.88 14.75
CA PHE A 334 -24.33 19.28 16.01
C PHE A 334 -23.33 18.16 16.34
N GLU A 335 -22.86 18.11 17.57
CA GLU A 335 -21.99 17.04 18.05
C GLU A 335 -22.41 16.62 19.45
N VAL A 336 -22.57 15.32 19.67
CA VAL A 336 -22.96 14.76 20.96
C VAL A 336 -22.27 13.43 21.20
N ARG A 337 -21.80 13.23 22.43
CA ARG A 337 -21.50 11.90 22.97
C ARG A 337 -22.68 11.45 23.81
N PHE A 338 -23.24 10.28 23.51
CA PHE A 338 -24.37 9.74 24.25
C PHE A 338 -24.23 8.25 24.50
N SER A 339 -24.95 7.77 25.51
CA SER A 339 -24.98 6.36 25.88
C SER A 339 -26.39 5.95 26.29
N PHE A 340 -26.71 4.69 26.07
CA PHE A 340 -27.96 4.08 26.52
C PHE A 340 -27.72 2.63 26.94
N GLU A 341 -28.63 2.08 27.71
CA GLU A 341 -28.53 0.73 28.25
C GLU A 341 -29.75 -0.11 27.89
N ILE A 342 -29.51 -1.38 27.56
CA ILE A 342 -30.55 -2.36 27.24
C ILE A 342 -30.27 -3.65 28.01
N ASP A 343 -31.33 -4.35 28.44
CA ASP A 343 -31.19 -5.63 29.13
C ASP A 343 -30.43 -6.64 28.27
N LEU A 344 -29.37 -7.25 28.83
CA LEU A 344 -28.50 -8.18 28.12
C LEU A 344 -29.27 -9.40 27.59
N ALA A 345 -30.29 -9.83 28.33
CA ALA A 345 -31.18 -10.91 27.93
C ALA A 345 -31.94 -10.59 26.63
N LYS A 346 -32.35 -9.34 26.41
CA LYS A 346 -33.04 -8.92 25.18
C LYS A 346 -32.10 -8.91 23.98
N ILE A 347 -30.88 -8.40 24.16
CA ILE A 347 -29.84 -8.37 23.13
C ILE A 347 -29.53 -9.80 22.65
N LYS A 348 -29.36 -10.74 23.59
CA LYS A 348 -29.06 -12.15 23.30
C LYS A 348 -30.24 -12.91 22.70
N ALA A 349 -31.47 -12.65 23.17
CA ALA A 349 -32.65 -13.38 22.71
C ALA A 349 -33.09 -12.97 21.30
N ASN A 350 -32.89 -11.70 20.90
CA ASN A 350 -33.39 -11.17 19.64
C ASN A 350 -32.33 -10.36 18.88
N PRO A 351 -31.17 -10.93 18.52
CA PRO A 351 -30.06 -10.20 17.92
C PRO A 351 -30.42 -9.46 16.62
N ASP A 352 -31.46 -9.89 15.91
CA ASP A 352 -31.94 -9.27 14.67
C ASP A 352 -33.04 -8.20 14.87
N SER A 353 -33.39 -7.88 16.13
CA SER A 353 -34.33 -6.79 16.43
C SER A 353 -33.65 -5.42 16.42
N TYR A 354 -34.44 -4.41 16.08
CA TYR A 354 -34.05 -3.01 16.11
C TYR A 354 -34.62 -2.31 17.34
N PHE A 355 -33.93 -1.27 17.78
CA PHE A 355 -34.47 -0.27 18.68
C PHE A 355 -34.23 1.13 18.11
N ARG A 356 -35.00 2.08 18.62
CA ARG A 356 -35.10 3.44 18.09
C ARG A 356 -34.47 4.41 19.07
N ILE A 357 -33.71 5.36 18.54
CA ILE A 357 -33.11 6.45 19.29
C ILE A 357 -33.56 7.75 18.64
N GLU A 358 -34.42 8.48 19.34
CA GLU A 358 -34.81 9.82 18.93
C GLU A 358 -33.65 10.78 19.19
N LEU A 359 -33.26 11.55 18.17
CA LEU A 359 -32.10 12.43 18.25
C LEU A 359 -32.46 13.88 18.59
N ASP A 360 -33.73 14.28 18.42
CA ASP A 360 -34.20 15.66 18.48
C ASP A 360 -33.83 16.38 19.77
N ASP A 361 -33.98 15.70 20.91
CA ASP A 361 -33.77 16.29 22.25
C ASP A 361 -32.33 16.06 22.77
N LEU A 362 -31.44 15.45 21.97
CA LEU A 362 -30.03 15.32 22.34
C LEU A 362 -29.37 16.70 22.37
N LYS A 363 -28.56 16.92 23.40
CA LYS A 363 -27.86 18.18 23.66
C LYS A 363 -26.60 18.31 22.80
N ASN A 364 -26.37 19.49 22.25
CA ASN A 364 -25.19 19.82 21.45
C ASN A 364 -24.02 20.25 22.33
N TYR A 365 -22.87 19.61 22.15
CA TYR A 365 -21.62 19.87 22.89
C TYR A 365 -20.45 20.24 21.98
N ARG A 366 -20.72 20.63 20.73
CA ARG A 366 -19.66 20.90 19.74
C ARG A 366 -18.57 21.83 20.22
N ASN A 367 -18.91 22.99 20.81
CA ASN A 367 -17.92 23.97 21.27
C ASN A 367 -17.83 24.08 22.80
N THR A 368 -18.42 23.13 23.53
CA THR A 368 -18.44 23.16 24.99
C THR A 368 -18.29 21.76 25.56
N ASN A 369 -17.30 21.60 26.44
CA ASN A 369 -17.15 20.38 27.23
C ASN A 369 -17.96 20.44 28.54
N ASP A 370 -18.70 21.52 28.78
CA ASP A 370 -19.49 21.73 29.98
C ASP A 370 -20.86 21.03 29.86
N PRO A 371 -21.12 19.94 30.61
CA PRO A 371 -22.39 19.22 30.57
C PRO A 371 -23.59 20.06 31.05
N GLU A 372 -23.34 21.11 31.84
CA GLU A 372 -24.37 21.98 32.40
C GLU A 372 -24.84 23.03 31.39
N ASN A 373 -24.02 23.34 30.38
CA ASN A 373 -24.25 24.45 29.44
C ASN A 373 -24.13 24.00 27.96
N PRO A 374 -25.08 23.19 27.45
CA PRO A 374 -25.11 22.80 26.04
C PRO A 374 -25.50 23.98 25.11
N GLU A 375 -25.11 23.93 23.84
CA GLU A 375 -25.47 24.95 22.83
C GLU A 375 -26.92 24.82 22.29
N GLY A 376 -27.80 24.15 23.04
CA GLY A 376 -29.13 23.75 22.62
C GLY A 376 -29.22 22.28 22.27
N THR A 377 -30.30 21.91 21.57
CA THR A 377 -30.60 20.55 21.12
C THR A 377 -30.48 20.43 19.60
N LEU A 378 -30.48 19.20 19.07
CA LEU A 378 -30.56 18.99 17.62
C LEU A 378 -31.80 19.68 17.03
N LYS A 379 -32.93 19.59 17.75
CA LYS A 379 -34.18 20.27 17.40
C LYS A 379 -34.04 21.79 17.34
N ASP A 380 -33.27 22.41 18.23
CA ASP A 380 -33.02 23.85 18.20
C ASP A 380 -32.22 24.25 16.96
N ILE A 381 -31.20 23.46 16.60
CA ILE A 381 -30.38 23.67 15.40
C ILE A 381 -31.22 23.50 14.13
N THR A 382 -32.00 22.43 14.03
CA THR A 382 -32.85 22.21 12.85
C THR A 382 -33.96 23.25 12.76
N ALA A 383 -34.42 23.82 13.88
CA ALA A 383 -35.34 24.95 13.88
C ALA A 383 -34.65 26.24 13.40
N SER A 384 -33.40 26.49 13.78
CA SER A 384 -32.68 27.75 13.49
C SER A 384 -32.10 27.87 12.09
N ILE A 385 -31.93 26.76 11.34
CA ILE A 385 -31.45 26.85 9.95
C ILE A 385 -32.46 27.55 9.04
N GLU A 386 -32.00 28.39 8.12
CA GLU A 386 -32.88 29.11 7.17
C GLU A 386 -33.59 28.14 6.18
N PRO A 387 -34.70 28.56 5.56
CA PRO A 387 -35.26 27.84 4.41
C PRO A 387 -34.24 27.69 3.27
N GLY A 388 -34.19 26.51 2.66
CA GLY A 388 -33.24 26.22 1.59
C GLY A 388 -33.02 24.74 1.32
N ASP A 389 -32.08 24.46 0.42
CA ASP A 389 -31.66 23.11 0.03
C ASP A 389 -30.31 22.79 0.69
N TYR A 390 -30.24 21.65 1.37
CA TYR A 390 -29.14 21.29 2.26
C TYR A 390 -28.51 19.95 1.88
N VAL A 391 -27.20 19.84 2.09
CA VAL A 391 -26.49 18.56 2.23
C VAL A 391 -26.33 18.32 3.72
N VAL A 392 -26.79 17.17 4.19
CA VAL A 392 -26.67 16.76 5.59
C VAL A 392 -25.69 15.60 5.67
N ASN A 393 -24.57 15.78 6.35
CA ASN A 393 -23.64 14.68 6.63
C ASN A 393 -23.80 14.25 8.08
N ILE A 394 -23.95 12.95 8.32
CA ILE A 394 -24.14 12.36 9.63
C ILE A 394 -23.07 11.31 9.84
N ASP A 395 -22.34 11.40 10.94
CA ASP A 395 -21.31 10.44 11.33
C ASP A 395 -21.62 9.88 12.72
N LEU A 396 -21.83 8.58 12.83
CA LEU A 396 -22.02 7.85 14.08
C LEU A 396 -20.79 6.96 14.33
N ARG A 397 -20.23 7.00 15.53
CA ARG A 397 -19.04 6.21 15.89
C ARG A 397 -19.14 5.63 17.28
N ASP A 398 -18.80 4.35 17.45
CA ASP A 398 -18.64 3.74 18.76
C ASP A 398 -17.40 4.30 19.47
N THR A 399 -17.56 4.73 20.72
CA THR A 399 -16.50 5.41 21.47
C THR A 399 -15.32 4.50 21.81
N TYR A 400 -15.54 3.19 21.97
CA TYR A 400 -14.52 2.23 22.35
C TYR A 400 -13.98 1.47 21.15
N THR A 401 -14.87 0.86 20.36
CA THR A 401 -14.48 -0.03 19.25
C THR A 401 -14.25 0.73 17.95
N ARG A 402 -14.63 2.00 17.90
CA ARG A 402 -14.39 2.92 16.78
C ARG A 402 -15.03 2.49 15.46
N LYS A 403 -15.86 1.44 15.47
CA LYS A 403 -16.79 1.15 14.37
C LYS A 403 -17.63 2.39 14.11
N TYR A 404 -17.86 2.68 12.84
CA TYR A 404 -18.58 3.89 12.46
C TYR A 404 -19.62 3.59 11.37
N MET A 405 -20.50 4.55 11.16
CA MET A 405 -21.43 4.59 10.04
C MET A 405 -21.63 6.05 9.67
N SER A 406 -21.60 6.33 8.37
CA SER A 406 -21.77 7.68 7.85
C SER A 406 -22.89 7.70 6.82
N TRP A 407 -23.68 8.78 6.82
CA TRP A 407 -24.74 9.04 5.85
C TRP A 407 -24.57 10.42 5.26
N GLN A 408 -24.95 10.56 4.00
CA GLN A 408 -25.09 11.84 3.33
C GLN A 408 -26.48 11.92 2.74
N GLU A 409 -27.26 12.90 3.19
CA GLU A 409 -28.66 13.08 2.81
C GLU A 409 -28.87 14.46 2.21
N HIS A 410 -29.90 14.58 1.36
CA HIS A 410 -30.33 15.85 0.80
C HIS A 410 -31.71 16.20 1.34
N ILE A 411 -31.84 17.37 1.96
CA ILE A 411 -33.10 17.84 2.53
C ILE A 411 -33.45 19.23 2.01
N ILE A 412 -34.74 19.47 1.84
CA ILE A 412 -35.28 20.78 1.48
C ILE A 412 -36.09 21.28 2.67
N LYS A 413 -35.62 22.35 3.31
CA LYS A 413 -36.37 23.07 4.33
C LYS A 413 -37.17 24.18 3.65
N LYS A 414 -38.50 24.09 3.70
CA LYS A 414 -39.40 25.04 3.03
C LYS A 414 -39.54 26.37 3.75
#